data_AF-A0A0V8C587-F1
#
_entry.id   AF-A0A0V8C587-F1
#
_cell.length_a   1.000
_cell.length_b   1.000
_cell.length_c   1.000
_cell.angle_alpha   90.00
_cell.angle_beta   90.00
_cell.angle_gamma   90.00
#
_symmetry.space_group_name_H-M   'P 1'
#
loop_
_entity.id
_entity.type
_entity.pdbx_description
1 polymer ?
#
loop_
_entity_poly.entity_id
_entity_poly.type
_entity_poly.pdbx_seq_one_letter_code
_entity_poly.pdbx_strand_id
1 'polypeptide(L)'
;MTKYDFTTIPNRLDHNSVKWQEIKENPHKLPLWVADMDFLALPEIKQSIHDYADYGVYGYAYVEEDLIKSIQNWEKISISMTFLKKL
;
A
#
# COMPACT_ATOMS: atom_id res chain seq x y z
N MET A 1 7.14 8.31 -21.30
CA MET A 1 6.40 8.01 -20.05
C MET A 1 7.24 7.05 -19.23
N THR A 2 7.37 7.27 -17.92
CA THR A 2 8.06 6.38 -16.99
C THR A 2 7.24 5.12 -16.71
N LYS A 3 7.85 4.08 -16.11
CA LYS A 3 7.16 2.83 -15.71
C LYS A 3 6.03 3.08 -14.71
N TYR A 4 6.15 4.09 -13.86
CA TYR A 4 5.19 4.45 -12.82
C TYR A 4 4.66 5.87 -13.02
N ASP A 5 3.41 6.09 -12.63
CA ASP A 5 2.75 7.39 -12.66
C ASP A 5 2.78 8.07 -11.28
N PHE A 6 3.61 9.11 -11.19
CA PHE A 6 3.69 10.01 -10.03
C PHE A 6 3.15 11.40 -10.35
N THR A 7 2.35 11.53 -11.41
CA THR A 7 1.84 12.81 -11.92
C THR A 7 0.32 12.93 -11.81
N THR A 8 -0.39 11.80 -11.90
CA THR A 8 -1.85 11.77 -11.72
C THR A 8 -2.21 11.70 -10.23
N ILE A 9 -3.04 12.63 -9.79
CA ILE A 9 -3.62 12.62 -8.44
C ILE A 9 -4.91 11.76 -8.48
N PRO A 10 -4.98 10.62 -7.78
CA PRO A 10 -6.21 9.84 -7.71
C PRO A 10 -7.29 10.58 -6.91
N ASN A 11 -8.55 10.48 -7.33
CA ASN A 11 -9.66 11.03 -6.56
C ASN A 11 -9.88 10.20 -5.29
N ARG A 12 -9.64 10.82 -4.13
CA ARG A 12 -9.77 10.20 -2.80
C ARG A 12 -10.96 10.72 -1.99
N LEU A 13 -11.77 11.63 -2.54
CA LEU A 13 -12.94 12.18 -1.86
C LEU A 13 -13.99 11.10 -1.60
N ASP A 14 -14.24 10.21 -2.56
CA ASP A 14 -15.32 9.21 -2.44
C ASP A 14 -14.90 7.90 -1.73
N HIS A 15 -13.71 7.89 -1.13
CA HIS A 15 -13.07 6.67 -0.58
C HIS A 15 -12.86 6.72 0.95
N ASN A 16 -13.65 7.51 1.68
CA ASN A 16 -13.53 7.69 3.14
C ASN A 16 -12.10 8.01 3.61
N SER A 17 -11.35 8.80 2.81
CA SER A 17 -9.97 9.16 3.11
C SER A 17 -9.91 10.14 4.28
N VAL A 18 -9.14 9.79 5.32
CA VAL A 18 -8.84 10.67 6.46
C VAL A 18 -8.13 11.95 5.99
N LYS A 19 -7.17 11.83 5.07
CA LYS A 19 -6.45 12.98 4.52
C LYS A 19 -7.37 13.98 3.83
N TRP A 20 -8.32 13.48 3.04
CA TRP A 20 -9.19 14.28 2.18
C TRP A 20 -10.56 14.60 2.79
N GLN A 21 -10.86 14.13 4.01
CA GLN A 21 -12.18 14.28 4.63
C GLN A 21 -12.63 15.74 4.73
N GLU A 22 -11.77 16.63 5.25
CA GLU A 22 -12.09 18.07 5.40
C GLU A 22 -12.29 18.79 4.06
N ILE A 23 -11.70 18.28 2.98
CA ILE A 23 -11.73 18.91 1.66
C ILE A 23 -13.12 18.81 1.03
N LYS A 24 -13.91 17.81 1.42
CA LYS A 24 -15.30 17.66 0.98
C LYS A 24 -16.15 18.91 1.28
N GLU A 25 -15.95 19.49 2.45
CA GLU A 25 -16.69 20.67 2.92
C GLU A 25 -15.93 21.97 2.60
N ASN A 26 -14.62 21.89 2.37
CA ASN A 26 -13.74 23.04 2.14
C ASN A 26 -12.85 22.81 0.90
N PRO A 27 -13.39 22.90 -0.33
CA PRO A 27 -12.70 22.50 -1.56
C PRO A 27 -11.48 23.37 -1.91
N HIS A 28 -11.30 24.52 -1.24
CA HIS A 28 -10.15 25.41 -1.45
C HIS A 28 -8.93 25.05 -0.59
N LYS A 29 -9.05 24.10 0.35
CA LYS A 29 -7.93 23.63 1.17
C LYS A 29 -7.10 22.59 0.39
N LEU A 30 -5.80 22.50 0.71
CA LEU A 30 -4.92 21.42 0.27
C LEU A 30 -4.50 20.56 1.47
N PRO A 31 -4.78 19.24 1.47
CA PRO A 31 -4.48 18.40 2.62
C PRO A 31 -3.02 17.92 2.58
N LEU A 32 -2.16 18.49 3.42
CA LEU A 32 -0.71 18.21 3.45
C LEU A 32 -0.21 17.71 4.83
N TRP A 33 -1.07 17.04 5.60
CA TRP A 33 -0.85 16.83 7.03
C TRP A 33 -0.58 15.38 7.45
N VAL A 34 -1.36 14.41 6.98
CA VAL A 34 -1.19 12.99 7.35
C VAL A 34 -0.24 12.27 6.40
N ALA A 35 0.57 11.36 6.95
CA ALA A 35 1.61 10.63 6.24
C ALA A 35 1.08 9.44 5.41
N ASP A 36 0.17 9.74 4.48
CA ASP A 36 -0.12 8.88 3.33
C ASP A 36 0.14 9.66 2.01
N MET A 37 0.17 8.95 0.88
CA MET A 37 0.54 9.51 -0.41
C MET A 37 -0.68 9.73 -1.32
N ASP A 38 -0.58 10.69 -2.23
CA ASP A 38 -1.56 10.94 -3.30
C ASP A 38 -1.06 10.39 -4.65
N PHE A 39 -0.54 9.16 -4.61
CA PHE A 39 -0.12 8.39 -5.78
C PHE A 39 -0.89 7.08 -5.85
N LEU A 40 -1.00 6.52 -7.06
CA LEU A 40 -1.47 5.14 -7.19
C LEU A 40 -0.46 4.20 -6.53
N ALA A 41 -0.98 3.15 -5.87
CA ALA A 41 -0.14 2.05 -5.42
C ALA A 41 0.56 1.37 -6.61
N LEU A 42 1.65 0.66 -6.33
CA LEU A 42 2.34 -0.12 -7.35
C LEU A 42 1.36 -1.12 -8.02
N PRO A 43 1.45 -1.32 -9.35
CA PRO A 43 0.51 -2.18 -10.07
C PRO A 43 0.51 -3.61 -9.53
N GLU A 44 1.64 -4.11 -9.04
CA GLU A 44 1.79 -5.42 -8.42
C GLU A 44 0.96 -5.55 -7.11
N ILE A 45 0.82 -4.46 -6.33
CA ILE A 45 -0.02 -4.44 -5.11
C ILE A 45 -1.51 -4.43 -5.50
N LYS A 46 -1.88 -3.69 -6.54
CA LYS A 46 -3.26 -3.70 -7.04
C LYS A 46 -3.65 -5.08 -7.55
N GLN A 47 -2.75 -5.74 -8.29
CA GLN A 47 -2.99 -7.08 -8.81
C GLN A 47 -3.19 -8.12 -7.71
N SER A 48 -2.37 -8.10 -6.65
CA SER A 48 -2.52 -9.06 -5.55
C SER A 48 -3.86 -8.93 -4.81
N ILE A 49 -4.43 -7.72 -4.71
CA ILE A 49 -5.77 -7.49 -4.18
C ILE A 49 -6.83 -8.11 -5.10
N HIS A 50 -6.70 -7.94 -6.41
CA HIS A 50 -7.60 -8.58 -7.39
C HIS A 50 -7.52 -10.10 -7.31
N ASP A 51 -6.32 -10.67 -7.31
CA ASP A 51 -6.11 -12.12 -7.25
C ASP A 51 -6.70 -12.71 -5.96
N TYR A 52 -6.55 -12.01 -4.83
CA TYR A 52 -7.15 -12.44 -3.56
C TYR A 52 -8.67 -12.34 -3.57
N ALA A 53 -9.25 -11.32 -4.22
CA ALA A 53 -10.70 -11.22 -4.41
C ALA A 53 -11.24 -12.35 -5.32
N ASP A 54 -10.50 -12.71 -6.36
CA ASP A 54 -10.91 -13.76 -7.30
C ASP A 54 -10.84 -15.17 -6.67
N TYR A 55 -10.04 -15.36 -5.61
CA TYR A 55 -9.98 -16.61 -4.86
C TYR A 55 -11.34 -17.01 -4.25
N GLY A 56 -12.16 -16.04 -3.83
CA GLY A 56 -13.55 -16.29 -3.41
C GLY A 56 -13.76 -16.89 -2.03
N VAL A 57 -12.70 -17.18 -1.25
CA VAL A 57 -12.79 -17.67 0.14
C VAL A 57 -11.94 -16.81 1.07
N TYR A 58 -12.59 -16.06 1.97
CA TYR A 58 -11.94 -15.08 2.86
C TYR A 58 -11.89 -15.56 4.31
N GLY A 59 -11.47 -16.80 4.51
CA GLY A 59 -11.34 -17.43 5.83
C GLY A 59 -10.05 -17.03 6.56
N TYR A 60 -9.81 -17.68 7.71
CA TYR A 60 -8.58 -17.49 8.47
C TYR A 60 -7.34 -17.90 7.66
N ALA A 61 -6.33 -17.03 7.61
CA ALA A 61 -5.05 -17.28 6.96
C ALA A 61 -3.92 -17.41 7.98
N TYR A 62 -2.94 -18.25 7.67
CA TYR A 62 -1.67 -18.32 8.40
C TYR A 62 -0.60 -17.48 7.68
N VAL A 63 0.44 -17.08 8.41
CA VAL A 63 1.59 -16.40 7.81
C VAL A 63 2.40 -17.40 6.99
N GLU A 64 2.50 -17.17 5.68
CA GLU A 64 3.31 -17.98 4.79
C GLU A 64 4.82 -17.71 4.98
N GLU A 65 5.65 -18.73 4.71
CA GLU A 65 7.10 -18.58 4.81
C GLU A 65 7.65 -17.53 3.85
N ASP A 66 6.98 -17.31 2.72
CA ASP A 66 7.42 -16.37 1.70
C ASP A 66 7.22 -14.91 2.13
N LEU A 67 6.22 -14.62 2.98
CA LEU A 67 6.12 -13.32 3.64
C LEU A 67 7.32 -13.08 4.57
N ILE A 68 7.69 -14.09 5.36
CA ILE A 68 8.86 -14.01 6.27
C ILE A 68 10.14 -13.76 5.47
N LYS A 69 10.37 -14.53 4.39
CA LYS A 69 11.53 -14.36 3.51
C LYS A 69 11.55 -12.98 2.86
N SER A 70 10.40 -12.48 2.42
CA SER A 70 10.29 -11.14 1.80
C SER A 70 10.73 -10.04 2.75
N ILE A 71 10.28 -10.09 4.01
CA ILE A 71 10.69 -9.13 5.04
C ILE A 71 12.19 -9.25 5.33
N GLN A 72 12.69 -10.47 5.55
CA GLN A 72 14.12 -10.70 5.82
C GLN A 72 15.00 -10.17 4.67
N ASN A 73 14.59 -10.40 3.43
CA ASN A 73 15.30 -9.90 2.25
C ASN A 73 15.26 -8.37 2.18
N TRP A 74 14.11 -7.76 2.41
CA TRP A 74 13.97 -6.30 2.40
C TRP A 74 14.88 -5.63 3.43
N GLU A 75 14.90 -6.13 4.67
CA GLU A 75 15.71 -5.59 5.76
C GLU A 75 17.21 -5.75 5.46
N LYS A 76 17.59 -6.91 4.92
CA LYS A 76 18.98 -7.17 4.52
C LYS A 76 19.44 -6.23 3.41
N ILE A 77 18.61 -5.98 2.40
CA ILE A 77 18.96 -5.13 1.26
C ILE A 77 18.91 -3.64 1.63
N SER A 78 17.89 -3.22 2.36
CA SER A 78 17.60 -1.80 2.57
C SER A 78 18.46 -1.19 3.66
N ILE A 79 18.74 -1.95 4.72
CA ILE A 79 19.44 -1.44 5.91
C ILE A 79 20.54 -2.39 6.43
N SER A 80 20.95 -3.40 5.64
CA SER A 80 22.02 -4.35 5.99
C SER A 80 21.77 -5.14 7.29
N MET A 81 20.52 -5.23 7.75
CA MET A 81 20.16 -5.99 8.94
C MET A 81 19.73 -7.41 8.57
N THR A 82 20.29 -8.41 9.25
CA THR A 82 19.95 -9.83 9.02
C THR A 82 19.24 -10.41 10.23
N PHE A 83 18.02 -10.92 10.02
CA PHE A 83 17.24 -11.61 11.04
C PHE A 83 17.33 -13.12 10.86
N LEU A 84 17.52 -13.84 11.97
CA LEU A 84 17.38 -15.29 12.01
C LEU A 84 16.01 -15.64 12.57
N LYS A 85 15.24 -16.46 11.85
CA LYS A 85 14.00 -17.03 12.40
C LYS A 85 14.38 -17.94 13.56
N LYS A 86 13.96 -17.58 14.78
CA LYS A 86 14.10 -18.47 15.93
C LYS A 86 13.05 -19.58 15.79
N LEU A 87 13.52 -20.82 15.71
CA LEU A 87 12.69 -22.04 15.70
C LEU A 87 12.10 -22.28 17.09
#